data_AF-A0A1X1Q7R0-F1
#
_entry.id   AF-A0A1X1Q7R0-F1
#
_cell.length_a   1.000
_cell.length_b   1.000
_cell.length_c   1.000
_cell.angle_alpha   90.00
_cell.angle_beta   90.00
_cell.angle_gamma   90.00
#
_symmetry.space_group_name_H-M   'P 1'
#
loop_
_entity.id
_entity.type
_entity.pdbx_description
1 polymer ?
#
loop_
_entity_poly.entity_id
_entity_poly.type
_entity_poly.pdbx_seq_one_letter_code
_entity_poly.pdbx_strand_id
1 'polypeptide(L)'
;MFGIFTAIASAVTSVISAVSSTIGPVLANVAKTVVTTLPKLLTIENIAKVVQIASDIITGISRVFGLCTEDEKTEEIGAKTMQEGTRPQRPNESTEEYLGYLRTVPLDKEKFDKMSETEKIAASAIGTGILIKNIDEKYHVAVTPDFIAAVHKTAINYEQAAKIIESFEKNKIESTKDFADYMGNELSVDKITAVSASVKEALQEMNPEATDEVINREIVSMKQEYNKTVDAVEP
;
A
#
# COMPACT_ATOMS: atom_id res chain seq x y z
N MET A 1 12.43 2.95 24.02
CA MET A 1 11.09 2.95 23.39
C MET A 1 10.96 1.85 22.33
N PHE A 2 12.05 1.50 21.62
CA PHE A 2 12.14 0.36 20.68
C PHE A 2 11.54 -1.00 21.12
N GLY A 3 11.51 -1.32 22.42
CA GLY A 3 10.99 -2.62 22.91
C GLY A 3 9.46 -2.80 22.86
N ILE A 4 8.69 -1.71 22.90
CA ILE A 4 7.20 -1.78 22.84
C ILE A 4 6.74 -1.89 21.37
N PHE A 5 7.41 -1.17 20.46
CA PHE A 5 7.18 -1.27 19.02
C PHE A 5 7.37 -2.71 18.52
N THR A 6 8.46 -3.37 18.92
CA THR A 6 8.75 -4.76 18.49
C THR A 6 7.74 -5.75 19.05
N ALA A 7 7.22 -5.54 20.26
CA ALA A 7 6.21 -6.41 20.87
C ALA A 7 4.86 -6.35 20.13
N ILE A 8 4.35 -5.15 19.84
CA ILE A 8 3.07 -4.99 19.13
C ILE A 8 3.19 -5.50 17.69
N ALA A 9 4.27 -5.17 16.98
CA ALA A 9 4.50 -5.68 15.62
C ALA A 9 4.53 -7.22 15.59
N SER A 10 5.17 -7.84 16.58
CA SER A 10 5.22 -9.30 16.70
C SER A 10 3.85 -9.91 16.99
N ALA A 11 3.05 -9.27 17.83
CA ALA A 11 1.68 -9.73 18.11
C ALA A 11 0.78 -9.65 16.87
N VAL A 12 0.80 -8.52 16.16
CA VAL A 12 0.03 -8.32 14.92
C VAL A 12 0.46 -9.34 13.84
N THR A 13 1.76 -9.51 13.62
CA THR A 13 2.26 -10.47 12.62
C THR A 13 1.95 -11.93 12.98
N SER A 14 1.80 -12.25 14.27
CA SER A 14 1.35 -13.56 14.74
C SER A 14 -0.12 -13.80 14.39
N VAL A 15 -1.01 -12.81 14.57
CA VAL A 15 -2.41 -12.87 14.11
C VAL A 15 -2.49 -13.07 12.59
N ILE A 16 -1.71 -12.30 11.81
CA ILE A 16 -1.65 -12.46 10.34
C ILE A 16 -1.14 -13.85 9.96
N SER A 17 -0.17 -14.41 10.70
CA SER A 17 0.33 -15.77 10.44
C SER A 17 -0.72 -16.83 10.70
N ALA A 18 -1.57 -16.65 11.71
CA ALA A 18 -2.63 -17.59 12.04
C ALA A 18 -3.66 -17.76 10.91
N VAL A 19 -3.86 -16.73 10.09
CA VAL A 19 -4.78 -16.78 8.93
C VAL A 19 -4.09 -17.06 7.59
N SER A 20 -2.79 -17.39 7.61
CA SER A 20 -2.03 -17.70 6.39
C SER A 20 -2.55 -18.94 5.64
N SER A 21 -3.25 -19.85 6.31
CA SER A 21 -3.95 -20.97 5.67
C SER A 21 -5.19 -20.51 4.88
N THR A 22 -5.79 -19.37 5.25
CA THR A 22 -6.95 -18.79 4.60
C THR A 22 -6.55 -17.96 3.38
N ILE A 23 -5.62 -17.02 3.54
CA ILE A 23 -5.20 -16.10 2.46
C ILE A 23 -3.97 -16.57 1.69
N GLY A 24 -3.39 -17.69 2.08
CA GLY A 24 -2.12 -18.15 1.52
C GLY A 24 -0.91 -17.34 2.04
N PRO A 25 0.30 -17.89 1.84
CA PRO A 25 1.53 -17.29 2.36
C PRO A 25 1.89 -15.96 1.68
N VAL A 26 1.51 -15.76 0.42
CA VAL A 26 1.83 -14.54 -0.34
C VAL A 26 1.12 -13.33 0.25
N LEU A 27 -0.22 -13.37 0.37
CA LEU A 27 -1.00 -12.28 0.96
C LEU A 27 -0.62 -12.03 2.43
N ALA A 28 -0.40 -13.10 3.20
CA ALA A 28 0.05 -12.97 4.59
C ALA A 28 1.40 -12.22 4.67
N ASN A 29 2.32 -12.46 3.74
CA ASN A 29 3.60 -11.76 3.70
C ASN A 29 3.45 -10.29 3.30
N VAL A 30 2.58 -9.96 2.34
CA VAL A 30 2.28 -8.55 1.99
C VAL A 30 1.77 -7.79 3.23
N ALA A 31 0.76 -8.34 3.92
CA ALA A 31 0.20 -7.74 5.13
C ALA A 31 1.25 -7.58 6.25
N LYS A 32 2.10 -8.59 6.47
CA LYS A 32 3.22 -8.51 7.44
C LYS A 32 4.23 -7.43 7.06
N THR A 33 4.50 -7.25 5.78
CA THR A 33 5.48 -6.26 5.30
C THR A 33 4.97 -4.84 5.56
N VAL A 34 3.67 -4.58 5.41
CA VAL A 34 3.06 -3.31 5.84
C VAL A 34 3.29 -3.06 7.33
N VAL A 35 3.09 -4.07 8.18
CA VAL A 35 3.24 -3.94 9.64
C VAL A 35 4.70 -3.78 10.10
N THR A 36 5.67 -4.33 9.35
CA THR A 36 7.07 -4.44 9.80
C THR A 36 8.05 -3.52 9.10
N THR A 37 7.81 -3.19 7.82
CA THR A 37 8.71 -2.37 7.00
C THR A 37 8.26 -0.92 6.97
N LEU A 38 6.96 -0.66 6.73
CA LEU A 38 6.44 0.69 6.59
C LEU A 38 6.70 1.59 7.81
N PRO A 39 6.58 1.12 9.07
CA PRO A 39 6.86 1.98 10.23
C PRO A 39 8.30 2.49 10.26
N LYS A 40 9.26 1.69 9.77
CA LYS A 40 10.68 2.06 9.70
C LYS A 40 10.91 3.14 8.64
N LEU A 41 10.28 2.98 7.48
CA LEU A 41 10.37 3.95 6.38
C LEU A 41 9.75 5.30 6.74
N LEU A 42 8.66 5.28 7.51
CA LEU A 42 7.96 6.48 7.98
C LEU A 42 8.52 7.04 9.29
N THR A 43 9.38 6.28 9.99
CA THR A 43 9.87 6.61 11.34
C THR A 43 8.73 6.84 12.36
N ILE A 44 7.63 6.09 12.24
CA ILE A 44 6.46 6.16 13.12
C ILE A 44 6.38 4.87 13.95
N GLU A 45 6.51 4.99 15.28
CA GLU A 45 6.43 3.83 16.18
C GLU A 45 4.98 3.33 16.43
N ASN A 46 3.96 4.15 16.14
CA ASN A 46 2.57 3.75 16.30
C ASN A 46 2.10 2.91 15.09
N ILE A 47 2.06 1.58 15.27
CA ILE A 47 1.70 0.63 14.20
C ILE A 47 0.26 0.83 13.73
N ALA A 48 -0.69 1.11 14.62
CA ALA A 48 -2.07 1.38 14.21
C ALA A 48 -2.16 2.57 13.25
N LYS A 49 -1.44 3.66 13.57
CA LYS A 49 -1.34 4.84 12.70
C LYS A 49 -0.69 4.51 11.35
N VAL A 50 0.37 3.71 11.35
CA VAL A 50 1.06 3.32 10.10
C VAL A 50 0.17 2.46 9.22
N VAL A 51 -0.50 1.47 9.81
CA VAL A 51 -1.45 0.63 9.07
C VAL A 51 -2.61 1.48 8.54
N GLN A 52 -3.11 2.44 9.31
CA GLN A 52 -4.14 3.38 8.82
C GLN A 52 -3.67 4.19 7.61
N ILE A 53 -2.45 4.77 7.66
CA ILE A 53 -1.86 5.49 6.52
C ILE A 53 -1.81 4.59 5.28
N ALA A 54 -1.35 3.35 5.43
CA ALA A 54 -1.30 2.39 4.33
C ALA A 54 -2.71 2.07 3.79
N SER A 55 -3.65 1.80 4.69
CA SER A 55 -5.05 1.53 4.35
C SER A 55 -5.68 2.68 3.58
N ASP A 56 -5.49 3.92 4.01
CA ASP A 56 -6.05 5.10 3.36
C ASP A 56 -5.49 5.29 1.95
N ILE A 57 -4.16 5.23 1.80
CA ILE A 57 -3.48 5.38 0.51
C ILE A 57 -3.92 4.28 -0.47
N ILE A 58 -3.86 3.01 -0.04
CA ILE A 58 -4.20 1.88 -0.92
C ILE A 58 -5.68 1.85 -1.25
N THR A 59 -6.56 2.21 -0.31
CA THR A 59 -8.00 2.33 -0.58
C THR A 59 -8.27 3.45 -1.57
N GLY A 60 -7.64 4.61 -1.41
CA GLY A 60 -7.75 5.74 -2.34
C GLY A 60 -7.33 5.35 -3.76
N ILE A 61 -6.15 4.74 -3.92
CA ILE A 61 -5.67 4.25 -5.22
C ILE A 61 -6.64 3.20 -5.80
N SER A 62 -7.10 2.26 -4.97
CA SER A 62 -8.04 1.21 -5.40
C SER A 62 -9.36 1.81 -5.88
N ARG A 63 -9.82 2.91 -5.30
CA ARG A 63 -11.03 3.64 -5.73
C ARG A 63 -10.84 4.34 -7.06
N VAL A 64 -9.69 5.00 -7.27
CA VAL A 64 -9.34 5.59 -8.58
C VAL A 64 -9.37 4.54 -9.69
N PHE A 65 -8.91 3.32 -9.39
CA PHE A 65 -8.94 2.19 -10.31
C PHE A 65 -10.27 1.44 -10.37
N GLY A 66 -11.27 1.81 -9.57
CA GLY A 66 -12.57 1.13 -9.51
C GLY A 66 -12.52 -0.30 -8.94
N LEU A 67 -11.50 -0.63 -8.15
CA LEU A 67 -11.29 -1.94 -7.52
C LEU A 67 -11.90 -2.05 -6.12
N CYS A 68 -12.17 -0.91 -5.50
CA CYS A 68 -12.76 -0.78 -4.16
C CYS A 68 -13.88 0.26 -4.20
N THR A 69 -14.99 0.01 -3.50
CA THR A 69 -16.10 0.98 -3.40
C THR A 69 -15.89 1.98 -2.25
N GLU A 70 -16.71 3.03 -2.20
CA GLU A 70 -16.62 4.05 -1.14
C GLU A 70 -16.92 3.52 0.27
N ASP A 71 -17.80 2.52 0.36
CA ASP A 71 -18.22 1.93 1.64
C ASP A 71 -17.31 0.79 2.11
N GLU A 72 -16.47 0.27 1.21
CA GLU A 72 -15.53 -0.79 1.54
C GLU A 72 -14.36 -0.27 2.38
N LYS A 73 -14.14 -0.94 3.53
CA LYS A 73 -13.06 -0.65 4.48
C LYS A 73 -12.14 -1.85 4.57
N THR A 74 -10.83 -1.62 4.55
CA THR A 74 -9.80 -2.65 4.69
C THR A 74 -9.96 -3.46 5.97
N GLU A 75 -10.30 -2.82 7.09
CA GLU A 75 -10.54 -3.49 8.37
C GLU A 75 -11.69 -4.50 8.28
N GLU A 76 -12.80 -4.16 7.59
CA GLU A 76 -13.92 -5.09 7.40
C GLU A 76 -13.56 -6.22 6.43
N ILE A 77 -12.82 -5.93 5.35
CA ILE A 77 -12.33 -6.95 4.41
C ILE A 77 -11.47 -7.97 5.15
N GLY A 78 -10.49 -7.52 5.94
CA GLY A 78 -9.62 -8.41 6.70
C GLY A 78 -10.33 -9.12 7.85
N ALA A 79 -11.31 -8.48 8.50
CA ALA A 79 -12.10 -9.15 9.53
C ALA A 79 -12.93 -10.30 8.95
N LYS A 80 -13.55 -10.11 7.78
CA LYS A 80 -14.23 -11.19 7.06
C LYS A 80 -13.28 -12.34 6.72
N THR A 81 -12.05 -12.02 6.33
CA THR A 81 -11.01 -13.03 6.10
C THR A 81 -10.65 -13.82 7.37
N MET A 82 -10.57 -13.15 8.51
CA MET A 82 -10.26 -13.77 9.80
C MET A 82 -11.44 -14.55 10.41
N GLN A 83 -12.65 -14.33 9.89
CA GLN A 83 -13.87 -14.94 10.41
C GLN A 83 -13.90 -16.46 10.20
N GLU A 84 -14.36 -17.17 11.22
CA GLU A 84 -14.59 -18.61 11.15
C GLU A 84 -15.60 -18.95 10.05
N GLY A 85 -15.30 -19.98 9.26
CA GLY A 85 -16.14 -20.42 8.13
C GLY A 85 -15.89 -19.65 6.83
N THR A 86 -15.07 -18.59 6.84
CA THR A 86 -14.58 -17.98 5.61
C THR A 86 -13.64 -18.96 4.91
N ARG A 87 -13.93 -19.27 3.63
CA ARG A 87 -13.09 -20.21 2.88
C ARG A 87 -11.73 -19.59 2.57
N PRO A 88 -10.70 -20.43 2.37
CA PRO A 88 -9.45 -19.94 1.83
C PRO A 88 -9.60 -19.43 0.39
N GLN A 89 -8.67 -18.56 -0.02
CA GLN A 89 -8.43 -18.29 -1.43
C GLN A 89 -8.07 -19.61 -2.12
N ARG A 90 -8.74 -19.92 -3.22
CA ARG A 90 -8.52 -21.17 -3.95
C ARG A 90 -7.23 -21.10 -4.75
N PRO A 91 -6.60 -22.25 -5.04
CA PRO A 91 -5.49 -22.29 -6.00
C PRO A 91 -5.92 -21.68 -7.34
N ASN A 92 -5.09 -20.78 -7.89
CA ASN A 92 -5.32 -20.07 -9.15
C ASN A 92 -6.52 -19.10 -9.17
N GLU A 93 -7.19 -18.87 -8.04
CA GLU A 93 -8.19 -17.82 -7.91
C GLU A 93 -7.47 -16.47 -7.82
N SER A 94 -7.88 -15.50 -8.65
CA SER A 94 -7.30 -14.16 -8.58
C SER A 94 -7.68 -13.46 -7.28
N THR A 95 -6.90 -12.48 -6.88
CA THR A 95 -7.23 -11.69 -5.70
C THR A 95 -8.52 -10.89 -5.89
N GLU A 96 -8.83 -10.47 -7.12
CA GLU A 96 -10.11 -9.83 -7.47
C GLU A 96 -11.31 -10.79 -7.29
N GLU A 97 -11.18 -12.05 -7.71
CA GLU A 97 -12.20 -13.10 -7.49
C GLU A 97 -12.41 -13.38 -5.99
N TYR A 98 -11.32 -13.49 -5.23
CA TYR A 98 -11.40 -13.71 -3.78
C TYR A 98 -12.03 -12.51 -3.05
N LEU A 99 -11.69 -11.28 -3.44
CA LEU A 99 -12.34 -10.07 -2.94
C LEU A 99 -13.83 -10.05 -3.28
N GLY A 100 -14.19 -10.47 -4.51
CA GLY A 100 -15.57 -10.70 -4.92
C GLY A 100 -16.32 -11.68 -4.00
N TYR A 101 -15.67 -12.78 -3.61
CA TYR A 101 -16.21 -13.69 -2.62
C TYR A 101 -16.36 -13.04 -1.23
N LEU A 102 -15.34 -12.33 -0.72
CA LEU A 102 -15.41 -11.66 0.59
C LEU A 102 -16.56 -10.64 0.67
N ARG A 103 -16.92 -10.01 -0.45
CA ARG A 103 -18.10 -9.13 -0.52
C ARG A 103 -19.41 -9.86 -0.24
N THR A 104 -19.49 -11.15 -0.56
CA THR A 104 -20.67 -12.01 -0.26
C THR A 104 -20.69 -12.53 1.17
N VAL A 105 -19.54 -12.54 1.86
CA VAL A 105 -19.45 -12.99 3.25
C VAL A 105 -20.07 -11.92 4.17
N PRO A 106 -21.09 -12.26 4.96
CA PRO A 106 -21.63 -11.35 5.96
C PRO A 106 -20.60 -11.15 7.08
N LEU A 107 -20.39 -9.89 7.46
CA LEU A 107 -19.55 -9.55 8.60
C LEU A 107 -20.29 -9.87 9.89
N ASP A 108 -19.70 -10.72 10.73
CA ASP A 108 -20.13 -10.92 12.12
C ASP A 108 -19.78 -9.67 12.92
N LYS A 109 -20.72 -8.72 12.97
CA LYS A 109 -20.53 -7.43 13.64
C LYS A 109 -20.26 -7.59 15.13
N GLU A 110 -20.85 -8.58 15.79
CA GLU A 110 -20.62 -8.79 17.22
C GLU A 110 -19.16 -9.22 17.50
N LYS A 111 -18.63 -10.15 16.72
CA LYS A 111 -17.22 -10.55 16.84
C LYS A 111 -16.28 -9.40 16.44
N PHE A 112 -16.61 -8.69 15.36
CA PHE A 112 -15.83 -7.56 14.88
C PHE A 112 -15.68 -6.46 15.93
N ASP A 113 -16.78 -6.06 16.57
CA ASP A 113 -16.77 -4.99 17.58
C ASP A 113 -15.96 -5.40 18.82
N LYS A 114 -15.90 -6.69 19.13
CA LYS A 114 -15.16 -7.29 20.24
C LYS A 114 -13.69 -7.61 19.93
N MET A 115 -13.23 -7.42 18.68
CA MET A 115 -11.82 -7.64 18.33
C MET A 115 -10.91 -6.76 19.19
N SER A 116 -9.83 -7.36 19.68
CA SER A 116 -8.75 -6.63 20.34
C SER A 116 -8.10 -5.64 19.37
N GLU A 117 -7.38 -4.65 19.92
CA GLU A 117 -6.64 -3.68 19.11
C GLU A 117 -5.67 -4.37 18.14
N THR A 118 -4.93 -5.38 18.61
CA THR A 118 -4.04 -6.20 17.77
C THR A 118 -4.77 -6.87 16.61
N GLU A 119 -5.95 -7.42 16.86
CA GLU A 119 -6.77 -8.08 15.83
C GLU A 119 -7.32 -7.07 14.82
N LYS A 120 -7.72 -5.88 15.26
CA LYS A 120 -8.17 -4.80 14.36
C LYS A 120 -7.05 -4.28 13.46
N ILE A 121 -5.86 -4.08 14.03
CA ILE A 121 -4.66 -3.71 13.25
C ILE A 121 -4.33 -4.82 12.24
N ALA A 122 -4.37 -6.09 12.66
CA ALA A 122 -4.14 -7.22 11.77
C ALA A 122 -5.19 -7.30 10.64
N ALA A 123 -6.47 -7.13 10.97
CA ALA A 123 -7.56 -7.09 10.01
C ALA A 123 -7.33 -5.98 8.97
N SER A 124 -7.02 -4.75 9.41
CA SER A 124 -6.74 -3.66 8.49
C SER A 124 -5.53 -3.93 7.61
N ALA A 125 -4.45 -4.50 8.18
CA ALA A 125 -3.26 -4.87 7.41
C ALA A 125 -3.53 -5.98 6.37
N ILE A 126 -4.38 -6.97 6.72
CA ILE A 126 -4.81 -8.03 5.80
C ILE A 126 -5.63 -7.44 4.65
N GLY A 127 -6.63 -6.59 4.96
CA GLY A 127 -7.43 -5.94 3.93
C GLY A 127 -6.58 -5.06 3.01
N THR A 128 -5.65 -4.28 3.57
CA THR A 128 -4.67 -3.51 2.78
C THR A 128 -3.82 -4.43 1.90
N GLY A 129 -3.35 -5.55 2.43
CA GLY A 129 -2.56 -6.53 1.67
C GLY A 129 -3.34 -7.17 0.51
N ILE A 130 -4.64 -7.44 0.70
CA ILE A 130 -5.54 -7.92 -0.35
C ILE A 130 -5.68 -6.87 -1.46
N LEU A 131 -5.89 -5.59 -1.11
CA LEU A 131 -6.00 -4.52 -2.10
C LEU A 131 -4.68 -4.26 -2.83
N ILE A 132 -3.54 -4.26 -2.12
CA ILE A 132 -2.20 -4.20 -2.74
C ILE A 132 -2.06 -5.31 -3.79
N LYS A 133 -2.35 -6.56 -3.39
CA LYS A 133 -2.17 -7.70 -4.29
C LYS A 133 -3.13 -7.67 -5.48
N ASN A 134 -4.35 -7.15 -5.29
CA ASN A 134 -5.29 -6.93 -6.39
C ASN A 134 -4.73 -5.91 -7.40
N ILE A 135 -4.18 -4.78 -6.92
CA ILE A 135 -3.49 -3.81 -7.78
C ILE A 135 -2.30 -4.46 -8.50
N ASP A 136 -1.45 -5.19 -7.78
CA ASP A 136 -0.28 -5.88 -8.34
C ASP A 136 -0.67 -6.82 -9.49
N GLU A 137 -1.72 -7.62 -9.32
CA GLU A 137 -2.20 -8.56 -10.33
C GLU A 137 -2.79 -7.85 -11.54
N LYS A 138 -3.48 -6.72 -11.33
CA LYS A 138 -4.17 -6.00 -12.41
C LYS A 138 -3.24 -5.13 -13.25
N TYR A 139 -2.26 -4.51 -12.61
CA TYR A 139 -1.34 -3.59 -13.25
C TYR A 139 0.04 -4.21 -13.50
N HIS A 140 0.33 -5.43 -13.05
CA HIS A 140 1.63 -6.08 -13.21
C HIS A 140 2.82 -5.26 -12.65
N VAL A 141 2.54 -4.38 -11.69
CA VAL A 141 3.53 -3.57 -10.97
C VAL A 141 3.39 -3.87 -9.49
N ALA A 142 4.47 -4.31 -8.84
CA ALA A 142 4.49 -4.55 -7.42
C ALA A 142 4.37 -3.23 -6.63
N VAL A 143 3.29 -3.07 -5.87
CA VAL A 143 3.07 -1.96 -4.94
C VAL A 143 3.79 -2.27 -3.63
N THR A 144 4.75 -1.41 -3.28
CA THR A 144 5.70 -1.65 -2.19
C THR A 144 5.44 -0.74 -0.97
N PRO A 145 5.87 -1.14 0.23
CA PRO A 145 5.89 -0.23 1.39
C PRO A 145 6.70 1.05 1.13
N ASP A 146 7.80 0.96 0.37
CA ASP A 146 8.60 2.10 -0.09
C ASP A 146 7.74 3.11 -0.85
N PHE A 147 6.90 2.63 -1.76
CA PHE A 147 5.97 3.47 -2.51
C PHE A 147 4.90 4.11 -1.61
N ILE A 148 4.29 3.36 -0.69
CA ILE A 148 3.32 3.91 0.27
C ILE A 148 3.98 5.01 1.12
N ALA A 149 5.21 4.78 1.57
CA ALA A 149 5.99 5.78 2.29
C ALA A 149 6.28 7.00 1.41
N ALA A 150 6.64 6.79 0.14
CA ALA A 150 6.89 7.88 -0.80
C ALA A 150 5.64 8.72 -1.06
N VAL A 151 4.48 8.11 -1.33
CA VAL A 151 3.20 8.81 -1.48
C VAL A 151 2.89 9.67 -0.25
N HIS A 152 3.08 9.11 0.95
CA HIS A 152 2.89 9.86 2.19
C HIS A 152 3.85 11.04 2.32
N LYS A 153 5.13 10.84 2.03
CA LYS A 153 6.19 11.84 2.20
C LYS A 153 6.21 12.92 1.12
N THR A 154 5.80 12.60 -0.11
CA THR A 154 5.68 13.59 -1.20
C THR A 154 4.37 14.36 -1.16
N ALA A 155 3.39 13.88 -0.37
CA ALA A 155 2.04 14.43 -0.27
C ALA A 155 1.29 14.53 -1.62
N ILE A 156 1.61 13.63 -2.57
CA ILE A 156 0.83 13.51 -3.81
C ILE A 156 -0.55 12.90 -3.52
N ASN A 157 -1.54 13.23 -4.34
CA ASN A 157 -2.89 12.70 -4.20
C ASN A 157 -3.00 11.26 -4.76
N TYR A 158 -4.15 10.63 -4.54
CA TYR A 158 -4.39 9.24 -4.94
C TYR A 158 -4.43 9.07 -6.46
N GLU A 159 -4.92 10.08 -7.19
CA GLU A 159 -4.96 10.09 -8.65
C GLU A 159 -3.55 10.14 -9.25
N GLN A 160 -2.65 10.94 -8.69
CA GLN A 160 -1.23 10.99 -9.07
C GLN A 160 -0.56 9.65 -8.78
N ALA A 161 -0.77 9.09 -7.59
CA ALA A 161 -0.20 7.78 -7.24
C ALA A 161 -0.71 6.66 -8.18
N ALA A 162 -2.00 6.66 -8.52
CA ALA A 162 -2.60 5.74 -9.48
C ALA A 162 -2.00 5.92 -10.89
N LYS A 163 -1.85 7.16 -11.36
CA LYS A 163 -1.25 7.45 -12.67
C LYS A 163 0.21 7.04 -12.78
N ILE A 164 0.96 7.12 -11.68
CA ILE A 164 2.33 6.60 -11.60
C ILE A 164 2.34 5.08 -11.80
N ILE A 165 1.43 4.35 -11.14
CA ILE A 165 1.31 2.88 -11.31
C ILE A 165 0.93 2.54 -12.77
N GLU A 166 -0.02 3.25 -13.37
CA GLU A 166 -0.41 3.05 -14.78
C GLU A 166 0.75 3.30 -15.76
N SER A 167 1.50 4.40 -15.55
CA SER A 167 2.66 4.70 -16.38
C SER A 167 3.78 3.67 -16.18
N PHE A 168 3.99 3.17 -14.96
CA PHE A 168 4.96 2.10 -14.71
C PHE A 168 4.60 0.83 -15.47
N GLU A 169 3.33 0.43 -15.49
CA GLU A 169 2.88 -0.73 -16.27
C GLU A 169 3.07 -0.51 -17.79
N LYS A 170 2.70 0.68 -18.28
CA LYS A 170 2.89 1.08 -19.68
C LYS A 170 4.35 0.99 -20.10
N ASN A 171 5.26 1.42 -19.22
CA ASN A 171 6.70 1.47 -19.46
C ASN A 171 7.46 0.23 -18.96
N LYS A 172 6.75 -0.83 -18.54
CA LYS A 172 7.33 -2.11 -18.09
C LYS A 172 8.31 -1.96 -16.90
N ILE A 173 8.00 -1.05 -16.00
CA ILE A 173 8.66 -0.91 -14.69
C ILE A 173 7.89 -1.77 -13.70
N GLU A 174 8.48 -2.90 -13.29
CA GLU A 174 7.79 -3.95 -12.53
C GLU A 174 7.55 -3.62 -11.04
N SER A 175 8.15 -2.55 -10.52
CA SER A 175 8.06 -2.22 -9.09
C SER A 175 7.96 -0.73 -8.82
N THR A 176 6.97 -0.37 -8.01
CA THR A 176 6.81 0.98 -7.47
C THR A 176 7.93 1.42 -6.54
N LYS A 177 8.82 0.51 -6.09
CA LYS A 177 10.02 0.88 -5.33
C LYS A 177 10.88 1.86 -6.12
N ASP A 178 10.95 1.71 -7.44
CA ASP A 178 11.75 2.60 -8.29
C ASP A 178 11.26 4.06 -8.21
N PHE A 179 9.98 4.31 -7.91
CA PHE A 179 9.47 5.66 -7.63
C PHE A 179 10.04 6.21 -6.31
N ALA A 180 10.02 5.43 -5.24
CA ALA A 180 10.56 5.83 -3.95
C ALA A 180 12.07 6.13 -4.04
N ASP A 181 12.82 5.25 -4.71
CA ASP A 181 14.25 5.42 -4.95
C ASP A 181 14.52 6.66 -5.82
N TYR A 182 13.66 6.94 -6.80
CA TYR A 182 13.78 8.17 -7.60
C TYR A 182 13.52 9.43 -6.78
N MET A 183 12.53 9.42 -5.88
CA MET A 183 12.23 10.54 -4.98
C MET A 183 13.37 10.79 -3.97
N GLY A 184 13.96 9.71 -3.46
CA GLY A 184 15.12 9.75 -2.54
C GLY A 184 16.47 10.01 -3.20
N ASN A 185 16.55 10.06 -4.54
CA ASN A 185 17.81 10.11 -5.30
C ASN A 185 18.72 8.89 -5.08
N GLU A 186 18.14 7.74 -4.77
CA GLU A 186 18.81 6.45 -4.55
C GLU A 186 18.70 5.52 -5.78
N LEU A 187 17.94 5.92 -6.80
CA LEU A 187 17.72 5.13 -8.00
C LEU A 187 19.02 4.94 -8.80
N SER A 188 19.24 3.71 -9.28
CA SER A 188 20.42 3.38 -10.09
C SER A 188 20.43 4.13 -11.43
N VAL A 189 21.62 4.52 -11.88
CA VAL A 189 21.83 5.38 -13.06
C VAL A 189 21.18 4.82 -14.33
N ASP A 190 21.20 3.50 -14.50
CA ASP A 190 20.61 2.77 -15.63
C ASP A 190 19.07 2.86 -15.66
N LYS A 191 18.43 3.08 -14.51
CA LYS A 191 16.96 3.20 -14.40
C LYS A 191 16.45 4.65 -14.43
N ILE A 192 17.30 5.64 -14.10
CA ILE A 192 16.88 7.05 -13.95
C ILE A 192 16.09 7.54 -15.15
N THR A 193 16.56 7.28 -16.37
CA THR A 193 15.90 7.77 -17.59
C THR A 193 14.49 7.20 -17.73
N ALA A 194 14.32 5.89 -17.57
CA ALA A 194 13.02 5.23 -17.74
C ALA A 194 12.02 5.66 -16.64
N VAL A 195 12.47 5.69 -15.39
CA VAL A 195 11.61 6.03 -14.25
C VAL A 195 11.23 7.52 -14.27
N SER A 196 12.19 8.41 -14.53
CA SER A 196 11.88 9.86 -14.62
C SER A 196 10.93 10.18 -15.77
N ALA A 197 11.10 9.54 -16.92
CA ALA A 197 10.18 9.67 -18.05
C ALA A 197 8.78 9.19 -17.69
N SER A 198 8.66 8.05 -17.01
CA SER A 198 7.36 7.49 -16.58
C SER A 198 6.66 8.40 -15.56
N VAL A 199 7.39 8.93 -14.57
CA VAL A 199 6.82 9.90 -13.62
C VAL A 199 6.36 11.17 -14.33
N LYS A 200 7.18 11.70 -15.24
CA LYS A 200 6.82 12.88 -16.03
C LYS A 200 5.58 12.63 -16.88
N GLU A 201 5.51 11.48 -17.55
CA GLU A 201 4.36 11.07 -18.37
C GLU A 201 3.09 10.99 -17.54
N ALA A 202 3.13 10.34 -16.37
CA ALA A 202 1.99 10.25 -15.46
C ALA A 202 1.43 11.62 -15.08
N LEU A 203 2.31 12.58 -14.73
CA LEU A 203 1.89 13.93 -14.35
C LEU A 203 1.41 14.75 -15.57
N GLN A 204 2.06 14.60 -16.72
CA GLN A 204 1.65 15.25 -17.97
C GLN A 204 0.29 14.75 -18.47
N GLU A 205 -0.04 13.47 -18.31
CA GLU A 205 -1.36 12.93 -18.65
C GLU A 205 -2.47 13.54 -17.78
N MET A 206 -2.16 13.89 -16.52
CA MET A 206 -3.10 14.58 -15.63
C MET A 206 -3.25 16.07 -15.94
N ASN A 207 -2.21 16.69 -16.49
CA ASN A 207 -2.22 18.09 -16.89
C ASN A 207 -1.61 18.28 -18.29
N PRO A 208 -2.36 17.95 -19.37
CA PRO A 208 -1.83 17.95 -20.74
C PRO A 208 -1.35 19.31 -21.23
N GLU A 209 -1.85 20.40 -20.63
CA GLU A 209 -1.48 21.78 -20.97
C GLU A 209 -0.23 22.27 -20.22
N ALA A 210 0.23 21.55 -19.20
CA ALA A 210 1.45 21.90 -18.48
C ALA A 210 2.66 21.85 -19.41
N THR A 211 3.57 22.80 -19.25
CA THR A 211 4.87 22.71 -19.92
C THR A 211 5.78 21.73 -19.20
N ASP A 212 6.78 21.21 -19.92
CA ASP A 212 7.85 20.39 -19.34
C ASP A 212 8.48 21.04 -18.10
N GLU A 213 8.64 22.36 -18.11
CA GLU A 213 9.21 23.12 -16.99
C GLU A 213 8.31 23.09 -15.75
N VAL A 214 6.98 23.13 -15.93
CA VAL A 214 6.01 23.04 -14.84
C VAL A 214 6.03 21.65 -14.22
N ILE A 215 5.98 20.59 -15.05
CA ILE A 215 6.05 19.21 -14.54
C ILE A 215 7.39 18.94 -13.84
N ASN A 216 8.51 19.38 -14.41
CA ASN A 216 9.82 19.20 -13.79
C ASN A 216 9.91 19.94 -12.44
N ARG A 217 9.31 21.13 -12.33
CA ARG A 217 9.24 21.86 -11.05
C ARG A 217 8.42 21.10 -10.02
N GLU A 218 7.30 20.52 -10.43
CA GLU A 218 6.47 19.68 -9.55
C GLU A 218 7.26 18.47 -9.04
N ILE A 219 7.96 17.75 -9.91
CA ILE A 219 8.83 16.62 -9.52
C ILE A 219 9.92 17.07 -8.54
N VAL A 220 10.55 18.23 -8.78
CA VAL A 220 11.55 18.79 -7.85
C VAL A 220 10.91 19.11 -6.49
N SER A 221 9.70 19.66 -6.46
CA SER A 221 8.98 19.91 -5.21
C SER A 221 8.62 18.61 -4.48
N MET A 222 8.20 17.56 -5.20
CA MET A 222 7.96 16.23 -4.61
C MET A 222 9.24 15.67 -3.98
N LYS A 223 10.38 15.75 -4.67
CA LYS A 223 11.68 15.33 -4.13
C LYS A 223 12.07 16.13 -2.88
N GLN A 224 11.86 17.44 -2.91
CA GLN A 224 12.14 18.28 -1.74
C GLN A 224 11.28 17.88 -0.55
N GLU A 225 9.98 17.67 -0.76
CA GLU A 225 9.07 17.25 0.31
C GLU A 225 9.43 15.87 0.86
N TYR A 226 9.74 14.91 -0.01
CA TYR A 226 10.22 13.58 0.38
C TYR A 226 11.42 13.67 1.33
N ASN A 227 12.41 14.51 0.99
CA ASN A 227 13.65 14.61 1.77
C ASN A 227 13.53 15.48 3.04
N LYS A 228 12.62 16.46 3.10
CA LYS A 228 12.33 17.21 4.35
C LYS A 228 11.90 16.28 5.49
N THR A 229 11.11 15.25 5.16
CA THR A 229 10.64 14.28 6.15
C THR A 229 11.75 13.32 6.63
N VAL A 230 12.87 13.25 5.91
CA VAL A 230 14.08 12.50 6.30
C VAL A 230 14.95 13.34 7.23
N ASP A 231 15.16 14.62 6.89
CA ASP A 231 16.02 15.53 7.66
C ASP A 231 15.43 15.96 9.01
N ALA A 232 14.10 15.87 9.20
CA ALA A 232 13.44 16.18 10.47
C ALA A 232 13.64 15.10 11.56
N VAL A 233 14.34 14.01 11.25
CA VAL A 233 14.51 12.83 12.12
C VAL A 233 15.97 12.65 12.58
N GLU A 234 16.91 13.44 12.09
CA GLU A 234 18.29 13.46 12.64
C GLU A 234 18.40 14.49 13.79
N PRO A 235 18.81 14.07 15.01
CA PRO A 235 19.14 14.98 16.11
C PRO A 235 20.50 15.68 15.93
#